data_AF-A0A2G5KP00-F1
#
_entry.id   AF-A0A2G5KP00-F1
#
_cell.length_a   1.000
_cell.length_b   1.000
_cell.length_c   1.000
_cell.angle_alpha   90.00
_cell.angle_beta   90.00
_cell.angle_gamma   90.00
#
_symmetry.space_group_name_H-M   'P 1'
#
loop_
_entity.id
_entity.type
_entity.pdbx_description
1 polymer ?
#
loop_
_entity_poly.entity_id
_entity_poly.type
_entity_poly.pdbx_seq_one_letter_code
_entity_poly.pdbx_strand_id
1 'polypeptide(L)'
;MKALLDTNIIIHREASRVINQDVGILYRWLERAKYTKCVHTLTVSEIEKYKNQQMVDTFQIKLDSYERIEIPSPLQPELKAVSEKIDVNENDLIDTQLLNEVFVGRVDILITEDKKIRKKAIELGISDKVFTIDSFLEKTFAEHPDLVNYKVLNVQKLKFGRINLEDDFFSSLKEDYIGFDKWFIKKYDEEAYITVNSNNGLLLSFLYLKVEDQDEKYLDVSPSFNPKKRLKVGTFKVINNGFRLGERFMKIIFDNALKNEVEEIYVTIYDKRDEQRRLIDLFEQWGFVLWGNKNEELVYVRDFSRKFDKNNLKLTYPFISKSQDCFIVPIYPDYHTELLPDSILNTESPKDFIEDFPHRNAINKVYVSRALTPHPKVGNNIIFYMTGGYYKSVVSTIGVVQEIKYDFSNETEFILYCRKSSVFPEDQLRAIWKYSKTKPFVVRFLFVYSFPHRINMKELIDLQVLSGINDAPRGFKPINKEQFNVILKATKSDESFIID
;
A
#
# COMPACT_ATOMS: atom_id res chain seq x y z
N MET A 1 10.90 -10.60 22.12
CA MET A 1 11.64 -10.45 20.86
C MET A 1 12.52 -9.21 20.96
N LYS A 2 13.71 -9.21 20.36
CA LYS A 2 14.66 -8.10 20.31
C LYS A 2 14.52 -7.34 18.99
N ALA A 3 14.25 -6.04 19.08
CA ALA A 3 14.15 -5.16 17.92
C ALA A 3 15.35 -4.21 17.90
N LEU A 4 16.25 -4.41 16.94
CA LEU A 4 17.35 -3.48 16.69
C LEU A 4 16.81 -2.27 15.92
N LEU A 5 17.13 -1.08 16.39
CA LEU A 5 16.73 0.17 15.73
C LEU A 5 17.93 0.79 15.04
N ASP A 6 17.71 1.18 13.78
CA ASP A 6 18.65 1.94 12.98
C ASP A 6 18.91 3.34 13.59
N THR A 7 20.12 3.86 13.36
CA THR A 7 20.57 5.17 13.84
C THR A 7 19.60 6.29 13.46
N ASN A 8 19.11 6.30 12.22
CA ASN A 8 18.18 7.33 11.75
C ASN A 8 16.85 7.33 12.53
N ILE A 9 16.31 6.16 12.87
CA ILE A 9 15.06 6.04 13.64
C ILE A 9 15.23 6.62 15.05
N ILE A 10 16.36 6.34 15.68
CA ILE A 10 16.69 6.87 17.01
C ILE A 10 16.82 8.39 16.94
N ILE A 11 17.53 8.91 15.93
CA ILE A 11 17.73 10.35 15.74
C ILE A 11 16.38 11.08 15.56
N HIS A 12 15.48 10.55 14.74
CA HIS A 12 14.17 11.15 14.51
C HIS A 12 13.27 11.17 15.75
N ARG A 13 13.40 10.19 16.67
CA ARG A 13 12.63 10.18 17.92
C ARG A 13 12.97 11.36 18.82
N GLU A 14 14.27 11.65 18.92
CA GLU A 14 14.78 12.52 19.98
C GLU A 14 15.14 13.93 19.50
N ALA A 15 14.95 14.21 18.21
CA ALA A 15 15.03 15.57 17.68
C ALA A 15 14.02 16.50 18.38
N SER A 16 14.45 17.73 18.66
CA SER A 16 13.70 18.72 19.46
C SER A 16 12.45 19.29 18.77
N ARG A 17 12.31 19.10 17.46
CA ARG A 17 11.05 19.32 16.73
C ARG A 17 10.31 17.98 16.60
N VAL A 18 9.00 17.99 16.80
CA VAL A 18 8.12 16.85 16.48
C VAL A 18 8.08 16.68 14.96
N ILE A 19 9.16 16.13 14.39
CA ILE A 19 9.33 15.99 12.94
C ILE A 19 8.57 14.75 12.44
N ASN A 20 8.33 13.76 13.31
CA ASN A 20 7.75 12.49 12.88
C ASN A 20 6.85 11.84 13.95
N GLN A 21 5.52 12.00 13.82
CA GLN A 21 4.54 11.35 14.71
C GLN A 21 4.65 9.81 14.69
N ASP A 22 5.19 9.26 13.60
CA ASP A 22 5.29 7.81 13.34
C ASP A 22 6.25 7.13 14.32
N VAL A 23 7.34 7.80 14.68
CA VAL A 23 8.32 7.25 15.62
C VAL A 23 7.71 7.15 17.02
N GLY A 24 6.86 8.11 17.40
CA GLY A 24 6.09 8.00 18.65
C GLY A 24 5.10 6.83 18.65
N ILE A 25 4.48 6.52 17.51
CA ILE A 25 3.59 5.36 17.36
C ILE A 25 4.40 4.06 17.42
N LEU A 26 5.52 3.99 16.70
CA LEU A 26 6.44 2.85 16.69
C LEU A 26 6.83 2.42 18.10
N TYR A 27 7.30 3.36 18.92
CA TYR A 27 7.78 3.04 20.27
C TYR A 27 6.66 2.59 21.20
N ARG A 28 5.46 3.17 21.09
CA ARG A 28 4.28 2.68 21.82
C ARG A 28 3.96 1.24 21.46
N TRP A 29 4.10 0.86 20.19
CA TRP A 29 3.88 -0.51 19.75
C TRP A 29 4.97 -1.47 20.19
N LEU A 30 6.24 -1.07 20.11
CA LEU A 30 7.36 -1.85 20.64
C LEU A 30 7.13 -2.17 22.14
N GLU A 31 6.64 -1.21 22.92
CA GLU A 31 6.32 -1.42 24.33
C GLU A 31 5.08 -2.29 24.54
N ARG A 32 3.98 -2.01 23.84
CA ARG A 32 2.73 -2.80 23.96
C ARG A 32 2.93 -4.27 23.56
N ALA A 33 3.67 -4.52 22.49
CA ALA A 33 4.01 -5.85 22.02
C ALA A 33 5.21 -6.47 22.76
N LYS A 34 5.73 -5.80 23.80
CA LYS A 34 6.82 -6.28 24.67
C LYS A 34 8.11 -6.65 23.91
N TYR A 35 8.47 -5.85 22.91
CA TYR A 35 9.78 -5.94 22.27
C TYR A 35 10.85 -5.30 23.17
N THR A 36 12.00 -5.97 23.27
CA THR A 36 13.19 -5.37 23.85
C THR A 36 13.84 -4.49 22.78
N LYS A 37 13.88 -3.18 23.05
CA LYS A 37 14.49 -2.20 22.16
C LYS A 37 16.01 -2.31 22.28
N CYS A 38 16.68 -2.58 21.17
CA CYS A 38 18.13 -2.76 21.13
C CYS A 38 18.80 -1.65 20.32
N VAL A 39 20.01 -1.27 20.73
CA VAL A 39 20.89 -0.33 20.01
C VAL A 39 22.29 -0.93 19.88
N HIS A 40 22.95 -0.67 18.76
CA HIS A 40 24.31 -1.14 18.52
C HIS A 40 25.35 -0.09 18.93
N THR A 41 26.52 -0.50 19.45
CA THR A 41 27.59 0.44 19.81
C THR A 41 28.01 1.35 18.65
N LEU A 42 28.02 0.85 17.42
CA LEU A 42 28.36 1.67 16.25
C LEU A 42 27.36 2.83 16.04
N THR A 43 26.08 2.60 16.28
CA THR A 43 25.05 3.66 16.27
C THR A 43 25.31 4.70 17.36
N VAL A 44 25.73 4.28 18.55
CA VAL A 44 26.11 5.20 19.63
C VAL A 44 27.30 6.07 19.20
N SER A 45 28.35 5.44 18.64
CA SER A 45 29.53 6.16 18.14
C SER A 45 29.22 7.09 16.96
N GLU A 46 28.20 6.77 16.15
CA GLU A 46 27.73 7.64 15.07
C GLU A 46 27.01 8.88 15.62
N ILE A 47 26.16 8.70 16.64
CA ILE A 47 25.49 9.81 17.33
C ILE A 47 26.50 10.72 18.02
N GLU A 48 27.55 10.19 18.63
CA GLU A 48 28.61 10.97 19.28
C GLU A 48 29.40 11.88 18.33
N LYS A 49 29.42 11.57 17.02
CA LYS A 49 30.07 12.41 16.00
C LYS A 49 29.24 13.66 15.64
N TYR A 50 28.02 13.81 16.14
CA TYR A 50 27.19 14.98 15.84
C TYR A 50 27.74 16.27 16.45
N LYS A 51 27.69 17.36 15.68
CA LYS A 51 28.25 18.67 16.07
C LYS A 51 27.54 19.35 17.24
N ASN A 52 26.29 18.95 17.55
CA ASN A 52 25.50 19.59 18.60
C ASN A 52 25.62 18.83 19.92
N GLN A 53 26.49 19.30 20.80
CA GLN A 53 26.78 18.66 22.08
C GLN A 53 25.54 18.50 22.97
N GLN A 54 24.61 19.47 22.98
CA GLN A 54 23.38 19.37 23.77
C GLN A 54 22.46 18.23 23.28
N MET A 55 22.44 17.96 21.97
CA MET A 55 21.71 16.81 21.44
C MET A 55 22.38 15.50 21.87
N VAL A 56 23.71 15.40 21.75
CA VAL A 56 24.46 14.19 22.12
C VAL A 56 24.25 13.82 23.60
N ASP A 57 24.31 14.79 24.51
CA ASP A 57 24.10 14.56 25.94
C ASP A 57 22.67 14.08 26.23
N THR A 58 21.69 14.62 25.51
CA THR A 58 20.29 14.19 25.59
C THR A 58 20.10 12.76 25.06
N PHE A 59 20.80 12.40 23.99
CA PHE A 59 20.78 11.04 23.44
C PHE A 59 21.37 10.02 24.41
N GLN A 60 22.51 10.31 25.03
CA GLN A 60 23.16 9.38 25.97
C GLN A 60 22.24 8.98 27.13
N ILE A 61 21.59 9.95 27.77
CA ILE A 61 20.65 9.70 28.88
C ILE A 61 19.47 8.82 28.43
N LYS A 62 18.99 9.00 27.19
CA LYS A 62 17.83 8.27 26.68
C LYS A 62 18.20 6.87 26.17
N LEU A 63 19.42 6.70 25.66
CA LEU A 63 19.94 5.42 25.19
C LEU A 63 20.12 4.39 26.31
N ASP A 64 20.20 4.83 27.59
CA ASP A 64 20.19 3.94 28.76
C ASP A 64 18.91 3.08 28.86
N SER A 65 17.82 3.49 28.19
CA SER A 65 16.57 2.72 28.15
C SER A 65 16.56 1.57 27.12
N TYR A 66 17.67 1.36 26.40
CA TYR A 66 17.83 0.35 25.35
C TYR A 66 18.81 -0.74 25.79
N GLU A 67 18.58 -1.98 25.35
CA GLU A 67 19.57 -3.05 25.50
C GLU A 67 20.70 -2.84 24.49
N ARG A 68 21.93 -2.67 24.98
CA ARG A 68 23.07 -2.38 24.12
C ARG A 68 23.74 -3.64 23.60
N ILE A 69 23.97 -3.68 22.30
CA ILE A 69 24.87 -4.64 21.66
C ILE A 69 26.26 -4.04 21.67
N GLU A 70 27.07 -4.45 22.65
CA GLU A 70 28.37 -3.85 22.90
C GLU A 70 29.43 -4.25 21.87
N ILE A 71 29.57 -5.56 21.66
CA ILE A 71 30.59 -6.17 20.82
C ILE A 71 29.95 -6.59 19.50
N PRO A 72 30.40 -6.07 18.34
CA PRO A 72 29.88 -6.47 17.03
C PRO A 72 30.16 -7.95 16.75
N SER A 73 29.19 -8.68 16.20
CA SER A 73 29.39 -10.06 15.76
C SER A 73 30.34 -10.13 14.56
N PRO A 74 31.15 -11.20 14.42
CA PRO A 74 31.97 -11.40 13.23
C PRO A 74 31.13 -11.34 11.96
N LEU A 75 31.58 -10.57 10.96
CA LEU A 75 30.88 -10.41 9.70
C LEU A 75 30.84 -11.75 8.94
N GLN A 76 29.64 -12.21 8.62
CA GLN A 76 29.49 -13.47 7.89
C GLN A 76 29.96 -13.34 6.44
N PRO A 77 30.57 -14.38 5.84
CA PRO A 77 31.07 -14.35 4.46
C PRO A 77 30.01 -13.96 3.43
N GLU A 78 28.77 -14.41 3.63
CA GLU A 78 27.62 -14.12 2.78
C GLU A 78 27.29 -12.62 2.80
N LEU A 79 27.29 -12.00 3.98
CA LEU A 79 27.09 -10.56 4.11
C LEU A 79 28.24 -9.77 3.48
N LYS A 80 29.47 -10.23 3.66
CA LYS A 80 30.64 -9.58 3.07
C LYS A 80 30.55 -9.53 1.55
N ALA A 81 30.15 -10.64 0.92
CA ALA A 81 29.97 -10.71 -0.53
C ALA A 81 28.86 -9.79 -1.07
N VAL A 82 27.83 -9.52 -0.27
CA VAL A 82 26.75 -8.59 -0.63
C VAL A 82 27.17 -7.14 -0.38
N SER A 83 27.85 -6.88 0.75
CA SER A 83 28.42 -5.58 1.12
C SER A 83 29.38 -5.06 0.06
N GLU A 84 30.30 -5.89 -0.43
CA GLU A 84 31.27 -5.52 -1.48
C GLU A 84 30.63 -5.06 -2.80
N LYS A 85 29.35 -5.40 -3.05
CA LYS A 85 28.61 -5.00 -4.25
C LYS A 85 27.79 -3.73 -4.09
N ILE A 86 27.40 -3.39 -2.86
CA ILE A 86 26.37 -2.38 -2.58
C ILE A 86 26.91 -1.21 -1.77
N ASP A 87 27.86 -1.47 -0.87
CA ASP A 87 28.39 -0.45 0.05
C ASP A 87 29.42 0.42 -0.66
N VAL A 88 29.33 1.73 -0.42
CA VAL A 88 30.16 2.75 -1.07
C VAL A 88 30.91 3.60 -0.04
N ASN A 89 30.37 3.76 1.17
CA ASN A 89 30.95 4.60 2.22
C ASN A 89 31.03 3.88 3.58
N GLU A 90 31.67 4.51 4.56
CA GLU A 90 31.82 3.95 5.91
C GLU A 90 30.49 3.75 6.65
N ASN A 91 29.48 4.57 6.38
CA ASN A 91 28.15 4.41 6.98
C ASN A 91 27.47 3.13 6.46
N ASP A 92 27.63 2.83 5.16
CA ASP A 92 27.10 1.61 4.56
C ASP A 92 27.72 0.34 5.21
N LEU A 93 28.97 0.42 5.69
CA LEU A 93 29.62 -0.66 6.45
C LEU A 93 29.02 -0.82 7.85
N ILE A 94 28.68 0.28 8.53
CA ILE A 94 27.96 0.25 9.81
C ILE A 94 26.59 -0.40 9.61
N ASP A 95 25.87 0.01 8.57
CA ASP A 95 24.57 -0.55 8.18
C ASP A 95 24.65 -2.06 7.90
N THR A 96 25.72 -2.50 7.23
CA THR A 96 26.01 -3.92 7.01
C THR A 96 26.22 -4.65 8.33
N GLN A 97 26.91 -4.04 9.30
CA GLN A 97 27.08 -4.64 10.62
C GLN A 97 25.75 -4.75 11.37
N LEU A 98 24.88 -3.74 11.31
CA LEU A 98 23.54 -3.81 11.91
C LEU A 98 22.72 -4.97 11.32
N LEU A 99 22.76 -5.13 9.99
CA LEU A 99 22.11 -6.25 9.31
C LEU A 99 22.71 -7.60 9.71
N ASN A 100 24.02 -7.65 9.97
CA ASN A 100 24.72 -8.87 10.41
C ASN A 100 24.14 -9.41 11.72
N GLU A 101 23.82 -8.54 12.68
CA GLU A 101 23.27 -8.95 13.98
C GLU A 101 21.91 -9.67 13.83
N VAL A 102 21.11 -9.29 12.82
CA VAL A 102 19.85 -9.96 12.46
C VAL A 102 20.11 -11.28 11.74
N PHE A 103 21.06 -11.29 10.81
CA PHE A 103 21.41 -12.46 10.02
C PHE A 103 21.91 -13.61 10.88
N VAL A 104 22.77 -13.33 11.87
CA VAL A 104 23.28 -14.32 12.82
C VAL A 104 22.26 -14.69 13.91
N GLY A 105 21.10 -14.02 13.96
CA GLY A 105 20.01 -14.30 14.90
C GLY A 105 20.24 -13.79 16.32
N ARG A 106 21.13 -12.81 16.52
CA ARG A 106 21.34 -12.18 17.83
C ARG A 106 20.20 -11.24 18.20
N VAL A 107 19.60 -10.63 17.19
CA VAL A 107 18.35 -9.87 17.28
C VAL A 107 17.30 -10.48 16.37
N ASP A 108 16.03 -10.32 16.72
CA ASP A 108 14.93 -10.96 15.99
C ASP A 108 14.53 -10.14 14.75
N ILE A 109 14.53 -8.81 14.88
CA ILE A 109 14.17 -7.89 13.80
C ILE A 109 15.08 -6.64 13.78
N LEU A 110 15.21 -6.02 12.62
CA LEU A 110 15.80 -4.69 12.43
C LEU A 110 14.74 -3.74 11.86
N ILE A 111 14.64 -2.54 12.43
CA ILE A 111 13.79 -1.48 11.91
C ILE A 111 14.67 -0.40 11.29
N THR A 112 14.49 -0.13 9.99
CA THR A 112 15.31 0.80 9.19
C THR A 112 14.50 1.39 8.02
N GLU A 113 14.74 2.67 7.73
CA GLU A 113 14.21 3.34 6.53
C GLU A 113 15.21 3.31 5.36
N ASP A 114 16.40 2.75 5.53
CA ASP A 114 17.44 2.70 4.51
C ASP A 114 17.13 1.68 3.39
N LYS A 115 17.18 2.16 2.13
CA LYS A 115 16.91 1.33 0.94
C LYS A 115 17.99 0.29 0.67
N LYS A 116 19.27 0.61 0.93
CA LYS A 116 20.40 -0.30 0.71
C LYS A 116 20.34 -1.45 1.72
N ILE A 117 20.05 -1.20 3.01
CA ILE A 117 19.87 -2.28 3.99
C ILE A 117 18.77 -3.24 3.53
N ARG A 118 17.62 -2.73 3.08
CA ARG A 118 16.53 -3.58 2.57
C ARG A 118 16.93 -4.37 1.33
N LYS A 119 17.67 -3.77 0.39
CA LYS A 119 18.19 -4.46 -0.79
C LYS A 119 19.13 -5.61 -0.39
N LYS A 120 20.07 -5.35 0.53
CA LYS A 120 20.97 -6.37 1.10
C LYS A 120 20.16 -7.52 1.73
N ALA A 121 19.12 -7.20 2.51
CA ALA A 121 18.27 -8.19 3.16
C ALA A 121 17.48 -9.08 2.18
N ILE A 122 17.06 -8.53 1.03
CA ILE A 122 16.41 -9.29 -0.05
C ILE A 122 17.42 -10.27 -0.67
N GLU A 123 18.62 -9.83 -1.01
CA GLU A 123 19.67 -10.69 -1.59
C GLU A 123 20.09 -11.83 -0.64
N LEU A 124 20.05 -11.57 0.68
CA LEU A 124 20.36 -12.54 1.73
C LEU A 124 19.19 -13.43 2.14
N GLY A 125 17.98 -13.20 1.61
CA GLY A 125 16.78 -13.98 1.95
C GLY A 125 16.23 -13.75 3.37
N ILE A 126 16.63 -12.67 4.05
CA ILE A 126 16.18 -12.30 5.42
C ILE A 126 15.28 -11.06 5.46
N SER A 127 14.70 -10.69 4.31
CA SER A 127 13.82 -9.52 4.18
C SER A 127 12.56 -9.56 5.07
N ASP A 128 12.20 -10.73 5.61
CA ASP A 128 11.11 -10.93 6.55
C ASP A 128 11.45 -10.49 7.99
N LYS A 129 12.73 -10.24 8.28
CA LYS A 129 13.22 -9.75 9.58
C LYS A 129 13.60 -8.26 9.56
N VAL A 130 13.53 -7.61 8.41
CA VAL A 130 13.90 -6.21 8.24
C VAL A 130 12.65 -5.40 7.88
N PHE A 131 12.33 -4.40 8.69
CA PHE A 131 11.10 -3.63 8.60
C PHE A 131 11.38 -2.14 8.43
N THR A 132 10.65 -1.46 7.56
CA THR A 132 10.38 -0.03 7.75
C THR A 132 9.43 0.19 8.92
N ILE A 133 9.34 1.41 9.45
CA ILE A 133 8.34 1.79 10.46
C ILE A 133 6.95 1.33 10.00
N ASP A 134 6.59 1.62 8.75
CA ASP A 134 5.29 1.28 8.16
C ASP A 134 5.05 -0.22 8.17
N SER A 135 6.01 -1.00 7.66
CA SER A 135 5.86 -2.46 7.57
C SER A 135 5.85 -3.13 8.95
N PHE A 136 6.52 -2.53 9.95
CA PHE A 136 6.44 -2.99 11.33
C PHE A 136 5.07 -2.68 11.94
N LEU A 137 4.58 -1.45 11.78
CA LEU A 137 3.25 -1.07 12.26
C LEU A 137 2.17 -1.95 11.63
N GLU A 138 2.24 -2.20 10.33
CA GLU A 138 1.35 -3.13 9.63
C GLU A 138 1.41 -4.54 10.20
N LYS A 139 2.61 -5.06 10.46
CA LYS A 139 2.77 -6.37 11.12
C LYS A 139 2.09 -6.36 12.48
N THR A 140 2.33 -5.34 13.30
CA THR A 140 1.74 -5.28 14.66
C THR A 140 0.22 -5.13 14.64
N PHE A 141 -0.33 -4.39 13.69
CA PHE A 141 -1.78 -4.25 13.52
C PHE A 141 -2.43 -5.57 13.08
N ALA A 142 -1.77 -6.32 12.20
CA ALA A 142 -2.25 -7.63 11.77
C ALA A 142 -2.15 -8.68 12.90
N GLU A 143 -1.12 -8.61 13.74
CA GLU A 143 -0.91 -9.52 14.88
C GLU A 143 -1.80 -9.16 16.09
N HIS A 144 -2.20 -7.89 16.23
CA HIS A 144 -2.96 -7.40 17.38
C HIS A 144 -4.12 -6.45 17.00
N PRO A 145 -5.12 -6.92 16.22
CA PRO A 145 -6.23 -6.08 15.78
C PRO A 145 -7.01 -5.44 16.94
N ASP A 146 -7.17 -6.16 18.06
CA ASP A 146 -7.91 -5.67 19.24
C ASP A 146 -7.21 -4.53 19.98
N LEU A 147 -5.89 -4.37 19.79
CA LEU A 147 -5.10 -3.30 20.41
C LEU A 147 -5.10 -2.01 19.57
N VAL A 148 -5.66 -2.06 18.35
CA VAL A 148 -5.78 -0.93 17.43
C VAL A 148 -7.05 -0.15 17.72
N ASN A 149 -6.96 0.82 18.62
CA ASN A 149 -8.08 1.73 18.91
C ASN A 149 -7.97 3.03 18.09
N TYR A 150 -7.62 2.91 16.81
CA TYR A 150 -7.38 4.05 15.91
C TYR A 150 -8.29 3.92 14.68
N LYS A 151 -9.43 4.61 14.71
CA LYS A 151 -10.45 4.54 13.66
C LYS A 151 -10.21 5.67 12.65
N VAL A 152 -9.94 5.34 11.39
CA VAL A 152 -9.85 6.33 10.32
C VAL A 152 -11.24 6.46 9.67
N LEU A 153 -11.74 7.69 9.52
CA LEU A 153 -12.97 7.89 8.75
C LEU A 153 -12.68 7.66 7.26
N ASN A 154 -13.67 7.10 6.55
CA ASN A 154 -13.64 6.92 5.10
C ASN A 154 -13.23 8.21 4.39
N VAL A 155 -12.56 8.07 3.24
CA VAL A 155 -12.16 9.21 2.41
C VAL A 155 -13.36 10.11 2.10
N GLN A 156 -13.25 11.38 2.47
CA GLN A 156 -14.28 12.39 2.27
C GLN A 156 -13.85 13.33 1.14
N LYS A 157 -14.80 13.71 0.28
CA LYS A 157 -14.60 14.76 -0.72
C LYS A 157 -15.19 16.06 -0.17
N LEU A 158 -14.35 17.05 0.11
CA LEU A 158 -14.76 18.33 0.68
C LEU A 158 -14.21 19.50 -0.13
N LYS A 159 -14.93 20.62 -0.11
CA LYS A 159 -14.42 21.89 -0.61
C LYS A 159 -13.27 22.39 0.27
N PHE A 160 -12.25 23.03 -0.31
CA PHE A 160 -11.14 23.63 0.43
C PHE A 160 -11.60 24.56 1.54
N GLY A 161 -12.62 25.40 1.29
CA GLY A 161 -13.14 26.34 2.29
C GLY A 161 -13.78 25.68 3.53
N ARG A 162 -13.96 24.35 3.53
CA ARG A 162 -14.44 23.57 4.68
C ARG A 162 -13.31 22.85 5.43
N ILE A 163 -12.08 22.95 4.96
CA ILE A 163 -10.91 22.28 5.53
C ILE A 163 -10.16 23.30 6.37
N ASN A 164 -9.82 22.93 7.61
CA ASN A 164 -9.10 23.82 8.52
C ASN A 164 -7.64 24.00 8.09
N LEU A 165 -7.32 25.13 7.46
CA LEU A 165 -5.96 25.47 7.02
C LEU A 165 -4.99 25.75 8.18
N GLU A 166 -5.51 25.99 9.38
CA GLU A 166 -4.70 26.18 10.61
C GLU A 166 -4.34 24.86 11.29
N ASP A 167 -4.75 23.72 10.74
CA ASP A 167 -4.31 22.41 11.22
C ASP A 167 -2.80 22.24 11.00
N ASP A 168 -2.08 21.74 12.02
CA ASP A 168 -0.64 21.46 11.96
C ASP A 168 -0.25 20.52 10.81
N PHE A 169 -1.20 19.74 10.31
CA PHE A 169 -1.08 18.98 9.05
C PHE A 169 -0.51 19.84 7.91
N PHE A 170 -0.90 21.12 7.81
CA PHE A 170 -0.44 21.99 6.72
C PHE A 170 0.89 22.69 7.00
N SER A 171 1.42 22.64 8.22
CA SER A 171 2.63 23.39 8.60
C SER A 171 3.83 23.09 7.69
N SER A 172 4.13 21.82 7.41
CA SER A 172 5.24 21.48 6.50
C SER A 172 4.97 21.83 5.04
N LEU A 173 3.70 21.92 4.62
CA LEU A 173 3.34 22.41 3.28
C LEU A 173 3.52 23.93 3.19
N LYS A 174 3.18 24.68 4.25
CA LYS A 174 3.43 26.13 4.32
C LYS A 174 4.93 26.46 4.32
N GLU A 175 5.75 25.61 4.95
CA GLU A 175 7.22 25.73 4.93
C GLU A 175 7.81 25.48 3.54
N ASP A 176 7.33 24.46 2.82
CA ASP A 176 7.83 24.10 1.49
C ASP A 176 7.38 25.05 0.39
N TYR A 177 6.11 25.48 0.43
CA TYR A 177 5.48 26.24 -0.63
C TYR A 177 5.22 27.68 -0.18
N ILE A 178 6.14 28.60 -0.50
CA ILE A 178 5.98 30.02 -0.15
C ILE A 178 4.69 30.56 -0.75
N GLY A 179 3.78 31.03 0.12
CA GLY A 179 2.46 31.52 -0.28
C GLY A 179 1.37 30.44 -0.36
N PHE A 180 1.59 29.27 0.24
CA PHE A 180 0.60 28.18 0.32
C PHE A 180 -0.76 28.66 0.82
N ASP A 181 -0.82 29.53 1.84
CA ASP A 181 -2.10 30.04 2.35
C ASP A 181 -2.90 30.80 1.28
N LYS A 182 -2.22 31.65 0.51
CA LYS A 182 -2.85 32.39 -0.59
C LYS A 182 -3.32 31.44 -1.71
N TRP A 183 -2.52 30.41 -2.02
CA TRP A 183 -2.92 29.38 -2.97
C TRP A 183 -4.14 28.61 -2.49
N PHE A 184 -4.15 28.17 -1.23
CA PHE A 184 -5.25 27.43 -0.62
C PHE A 184 -6.55 28.24 -0.64
N ILE A 185 -6.48 29.54 -0.32
CA ILE A 185 -7.63 30.45 -0.36
C ILE A 185 -8.19 30.57 -1.79
N LYS A 186 -7.33 30.68 -2.81
CA LYS A 186 -7.78 30.71 -4.21
C LYS A 186 -8.54 29.44 -4.62
N LYS A 187 -8.31 28.33 -3.92
CA LYS A 187 -8.92 27.02 -4.18
C LYS A 187 -10.19 26.75 -3.38
N TYR A 188 -10.71 27.71 -2.62
CA TYR A 188 -11.83 27.52 -1.68
C TYR A 188 -13.06 26.78 -2.23
N ASP A 189 -13.42 27.04 -3.49
CA ASP A 189 -14.57 26.41 -4.14
C ASP A 189 -14.27 25.06 -4.81
N GLU A 190 -13.00 24.72 -4.94
CA GLU A 190 -12.54 23.46 -5.50
C GLU A 190 -12.57 22.36 -4.43
N GLU A 191 -12.55 21.11 -4.88
CA GLU A 191 -12.70 19.94 -4.01
C GLU A 191 -11.35 19.23 -3.80
N ALA A 192 -11.15 18.73 -2.57
CA ALA A 192 -10.06 17.85 -2.19
C ALA A 192 -10.60 16.59 -1.51
N TYR A 193 -9.82 15.52 -1.57
CA TYR A 193 -10.05 14.29 -0.84
C TYR A 193 -9.25 14.32 0.46
N ILE A 194 -9.90 14.02 1.58
CA ILE A 194 -9.28 13.99 2.90
C ILE A 194 -9.65 12.73 3.67
N THR A 195 -8.82 12.37 4.64
CA THR A 195 -9.24 11.52 5.76
C THR A 195 -8.95 12.22 7.08
N VAL A 196 -9.78 11.92 8.08
CA VAL A 196 -9.61 12.42 9.44
C VAL A 196 -9.64 11.26 10.41
N ASN A 197 -8.97 11.44 11.54
CA ASN A 197 -9.02 10.51 12.65
C ASN A 197 -10.37 10.65 13.37
N SER A 198 -11.09 9.54 13.55
CA SER A 198 -12.41 9.54 14.19
C SER A 198 -12.37 9.92 15.67
N ASN A 199 -11.24 9.73 16.34
CA ASN A 199 -11.11 9.96 17.79
C ASN A 199 -10.83 11.42 18.15
N ASN A 200 -10.02 12.12 17.35
CA ASN A 200 -9.57 13.49 17.65
C ASN A 200 -9.84 14.50 16.53
N GLY A 201 -10.38 14.07 15.39
CA GLY A 201 -10.75 14.94 14.27
C GLY A 201 -9.58 15.48 13.45
N LEU A 202 -8.34 15.10 13.77
CA LEU A 202 -7.16 15.60 13.06
C LEU A 202 -7.10 15.08 11.63
N LEU A 203 -6.64 15.93 10.71
CA LEU A 203 -6.37 15.55 9.33
C LEU A 203 -5.25 14.51 9.25
N LEU A 204 -5.50 13.45 8.49
CA LEU A 204 -4.53 12.39 8.23
C LEU A 204 -4.04 12.40 6.80
N SER A 205 -4.85 12.87 5.86
CA SER A 205 -4.46 12.93 4.46
C SER A 205 -5.18 14.03 3.71
N PHE A 206 -4.54 14.48 2.64
CA PHE A 206 -5.04 15.50 1.74
C PHE A 206 -4.56 15.20 0.32
N LEU A 207 -5.49 15.06 -0.61
CA LEU A 207 -5.23 14.93 -2.04
C LEU A 207 -6.08 15.95 -2.81
N TYR A 208 -5.41 16.83 -3.53
CA TYR A 208 -6.03 17.73 -4.50
C TYR A 208 -5.64 17.33 -5.93
N LEU A 209 -6.65 17.21 -6.79
CA LEU A 209 -6.52 16.84 -8.19
C LEU A 209 -7.03 17.96 -9.09
N LYS A 210 -6.32 18.21 -10.18
CA LYS A 210 -6.72 19.18 -11.23
C LYS A 210 -6.64 18.49 -12.59
N VAL A 211 -7.71 18.60 -13.38
CA VAL A 211 -7.67 18.24 -14.81
C VAL A 211 -7.10 19.42 -15.58
N GLU A 212 -6.15 19.15 -16.46
CA GLU A 212 -5.50 20.13 -17.32
C GLU A 212 -5.66 19.70 -18.77
N ASP A 213 -6.05 20.65 -19.63
CA ASP A 213 -6.25 20.40 -21.05
C ASP A 213 -4.96 20.69 -21.84
N GLN A 214 -5.00 20.44 -23.15
CA GLN A 214 -3.85 20.56 -24.04
C GLN A 214 -3.28 21.99 -24.12
N ASP A 215 -4.07 23.01 -23.76
CA ASP A 215 -3.69 24.43 -23.79
C ASP A 215 -2.94 24.88 -22.51
N GLU A 216 -2.81 24.03 -21.49
CA GLU A 216 -2.08 24.36 -20.27
C GLU A 216 -0.60 24.61 -20.58
N LYS A 217 -0.05 25.69 -20.01
CA LYS A 217 1.32 26.12 -20.26
C LYS A 217 2.27 25.58 -19.19
N TYR A 218 3.23 24.76 -19.60
CA TYR A 218 4.21 24.11 -18.72
C TYR A 218 5.59 24.78 -18.76
N LEU A 219 5.62 26.12 -18.76
CA LEU A 219 6.86 26.91 -18.93
C LEU A 219 7.88 26.69 -17.81
N ASP A 220 7.43 26.21 -16.65
CA ASP A 220 8.26 26.01 -15.46
C ASP A 220 8.69 24.56 -15.25
N VAL A 221 8.34 23.65 -16.16
CA VAL A 221 8.75 22.23 -16.12
C VAL A 221 9.86 22.00 -17.15
N SER A 222 10.96 21.38 -16.72
CA SER A 222 12.08 21.03 -17.59
C SER A 222 12.39 19.53 -17.50
N PRO A 223 12.29 18.77 -18.61
CA PRO A 223 11.92 19.21 -19.96
C PRO A 223 10.42 19.56 -20.06
N SER A 224 10.07 20.48 -20.97
CA SER A 224 8.67 20.88 -21.15
C SER A 224 7.80 19.69 -21.57
N PHE A 225 6.57 19.65 -21.08
CA PHE A 225 5.59 18.67 -21.52
C PHE A 225 5.12 18.96 -22.96
N ASN A 226 4.82 17.87 -23.67
CA ASN A 226 4.06 17.93 -24.91
C ASN A 226 2.57 18.19 -24.60
N PRO A 227 1.82 18.90 -25.46
CA PRO A 227 0.38 19.08 -25.27
C PRO A 227 -0.36 17.74 -25.15
N LYS A 228 -1.06 17.52 -24.02
CA LYS A 228 -1.90 16.34 -23.74
C LYS A 228 -2.95 16.73 -22.70
N LYS A 229 -4.05 15.98 -22.63
CA LYS A 229 -4.97 16.07 -21.50
C LYS A 229 -4.38 15.33 -20.29
N ARG A 230 -4.18 16.02 -19.18
CA ARG A 230 -3.49 15.50 -17.99
C ARG A 230 -4.34 15.54 -16.74
N LEU A 231 -4.10 14.58 -15.85
CA LEU A 231 -4.48 14.71 -14.45
C LEU A 231 -3.25 15.14 -13.65
N LYS A 232 -3.32 16.32 -13.05
CA LYS A 232 -2.31 16.81 -12.11
C LYS A 232 -2.68 16.40 -10.69
N VAL A 233 -1.76 15.73 -10.02
CA VAL A 233 -1.75 15.63 -8.56
C VAL A 233 -1.16 16.93 -8.02
N GLY A 234 -2.03 17.85 -7.62
CA GLY A 234 -1.64 19.22 -7.27
C GLY A 234 -1.01 19.32 -5.88
N THR A 235 -1.59 18.64 -4.89
CA THR A 235 -1.01 18.51 -3.56
C THR A 235 -1.40 17.16 -3.02
N PHE A 236 -0.41 16.39 -2.56
CA PHE A 236 -0.66 15.12 -1.91
C PHE A 236 0.20 15.01 -0.67
N LYS A 237 -0.46 14.85 0.48
CA LYS A 237 0.19 14.62 1.76
C LYS A 237 -0.61 13.58 2.55
N VAL A 238 0.11 12.66 3.18
CA VAL A 238 -0.45 11.65 4.06
C VAL A 238 0.42 11.61 5.31
N ILE A 239 -0.16 11.90 6.47
CA ILE A 239 0.44 11.59 7.77
C ILE A 239 0.30 10.09 7.95
N ASN A 240 1.43 9.44 8.18
CA ASN A 240 1.55 8.00 8.04
C ASN A 240 0.61 7.22 8.98
N ASN A 241 -0.02 6.21 8.39
CA ASN A 241 -0.58 5.06 9.09
C ASN A 241 -0.63 3.83 8.14
N GLY A 242 0.48 3.60 7.42
CA GLY A 242 0.68 2.41 6.61
C GLY A 242 0.55 2.65 5.11
N PHE A 243 1.37 1.93 4.35
CA PHE A 243 1.48 1.88 2.90
C PHE A 243 0.11 1.74 2.18
N ARG A 244 -0.89 1.21 2.89
CA ARG A 244 -2.24 0.93 2.38
C ARG A 244 -3.15 2.17 2.28
N LEU A 245 -2.95 3.22 3.08
CA LEU A 245 -3.69 4.48 2.87
C LEU A 245 -3.21 5.16 1.57
N GLY A 246 -1.92 5.05 1.26
CA GLY A 246 -1.35 5.49 -0.01
C GLY A 246 -1.99 4.79 -1.22
N GLU A 247 -2.16 3.47 -1.17
CA GLU A 247 -2.83 2.72 -2.26
C GLU A 247 -4.29 3.15 -2.48
N ARG A 248 -5.02 3.53 -1.42
CA ARG A 248 -6.38 4.08 -1.55
C ARG A 248 -6.38 5.36 -2.37
N PHE A 249 -5.46 6.27 -2.09
CA PHE A 249 -5.31 7.51 -2.86
C PHE A 249 -4.79 7.26 -4.29
N MET A 250 -3.92 6.28 -4.50
CA MET A 250 -3.55 5.85 -5.86
C MET A 250 -4.78 5.39 -6.64
N LYS A 251 -5.68 4.62 -6.01
CA LYS A 251 -6.94 4.22 -6.63
C LYS A 251 -7.79 5.44 -6.99
N ILE A 252 -7.94 6.40 -6.09
CA ILE A 252 -8.69 7.65 -6.34
C ILE A 252 -8.08 8.44 -7.52
N ILE A 253 -6.76 8.51 -7.61
CA ILE A 253 -6.04 9.16 -8.72
C ILE A 253 -6.39 8.46 -10.03
N PHE A 254 -6.31 7.13 -10.08
CA PHE A 254 -6.58 6.36 -11.31
C PHE A 254 -8.06 6.36 -11.70
N ASP A 255 -8.98 6.30 -10.74
CA ASP A 255 -10.42 6.40 -10.99
C ASP A 255 -10.78 7.79 -11.57
N ASN A 256 -10.17 8.86 -11.06
CA ASN A 256 -10.35 10.21 -11.63
C ASN A 256 -9.70 10.33 -13.02
N ALA A 257 -8.54 9.71 -13.23
CA ALA A 257 -7.87 9.70 -14.53
C ALA A 257 -8.71 8.99 -15.59
N LEU A 258 -9.28 7.83 -15.26
CA LEU A 258 -10.22 7.09 -16.12
C LEU A 258 -11.45 7.94 -16.43
N LYS A 259 -12.12 8.45 -15.40
CA LYS A 259 -13.37 9.21 -15.55
C LYS A 259 -13.20 10.47 -16.42
N ASN A 260 -12.03 11.10 -16.35
CA ASN A 260 -11.74 12.30 -17.14
C ASN A 260 -11.05 11.98 -18.47
N GLU A 261 -10.83 10.71 -18.80
CA GLU A 261 -10.21 10.25 -20.04
C GLU A 261 -8.87 10.96 -20.32
N VAL A 262 -8.03 11.10 -19.29
CA VAL A 262 -6.72 11.74 -19.43
C VAL A 262 -5.73 10.78 -20.09
N GLU A 263 -4.74 11.33 -20.77
CA GLU A 263 -3.70 10.57 -21.46
C GLU A 263 -2.48 10.31 -20.56
N GLU A 264 -2.30 11.14 -19.53
CA GLU A 264 -1.11 11.15 -18.70
C GLU A 264 -1.44 11.72 -17.32
N ILE A 265 -0.77 11.21 -16.29
CA ILE A 265 -0.89 11.69 -14.91
C ILE A 265 0.48 12.22 -14.49
N TYR A 266 0.54 13.34 -13.79
CA TYR A 266 1.79 13.83 -13.26
C TYR A 266 1.65 14.43 -11.85
N VAL A 267 2.76 14.41 -11.11
CA VAL A 267 2.87 14.98 -9.78
C VAL A 267 4.17 15.77 -9.69
N THR A 268 4.13 16.88 -8.94
CA THR A 268 5.35 17.59 -8.53
C THR A 268 5.53 17.44 -7.03
N ILE A 269 6.75 17.10 -6.60
CA ILE A 269 7.03 16.75 -5.21
C ILE A 269 8.47 17.09 -4.85
N TYR A 270 8.68 17.63 -3.65
CA TYR A 270 10.02 17.82 -3.10
C TYR A 270 10.60 16.51 -2.58
N ASP A 271 11.93 16.40 -2.60
CA ASP A 271 12.68 15.33 -1.92
C ASP A 271 13.47 15.92 -0.74
N LYS A 272 12.76 16.51 0.22
CA LYS A 272 13.35 17.17 1.41
C LYS A 272 13.19 16.35 2.68
N ARG A 273 12.15 15.50 2.76
CA ARG A 273 11.76 14.75 3.96
C ARG A 273 11.39 13.31 3.64
N ASP A 274 11.51 12.42 4.62
CA ASP A 274 11.23 10.99 4.43
C ASP A 274 9.77 10.70 4.06
N GLU A 275 8.82 11.50 4.57
CA GLU A 275 7.41 11.42 4.16
C GLU A 275 7.22 11.60 2.65
N GLN A 276 8.02 12.49 2.03
CA GLN A 276 7.96 12.75 0.60
C GLN A 276 8.65 11.63 -0.18
N ARG A 277 9.78 11.13 0.32
CA ARG A 277 10.47 9.96 -0.26
C ARG A 277 9.59 8.73 -0.31
N ARG A 278 8.82 8.47 0.75
CA ARG A 278 7.83 7.37 0.77
C ARG A 278 6.74 7.55 -0.28
N LEU A 279 6.25 8.78 -0.47
CA LEU A 279 5.29 9.07 -1.53
C LEU A 279 5.90 8.88 -2.93
N ILE A 280 7.14 9.32 -3.14
CA ILE A 280 7.89 9.07 -4.38
C ILE A 280 7.99 7.57 -4.64
N ASP A 281 8.40 6.77 -3.65
CA ASP A 281 8.49 5.31 -3.76
C ASP A 281 7.15 4.67 -4.14
N LEU A 282 6.05 5.15 -3.54
CA LEU A 282 4.71 4.70 -3.89
C LEU A 282 4.36 5.04 -5.35
N PHE A 283 4.62 6.27 -5.80
CA PHE A 283 4.39 6.66 -7.19
C PHE A 283 5.22 5.81 -8.16
N GLU A 284 6.51 5.59 -7.88
CA GLU A 284 7.39 4.77 -8.70
C GLU A 284 6.89 3.32 -8.83
N GLN A 285 6.42 2.73 -7.73
CA GLN A 285 5.83 1.38 -7.75
C GLN A 285 4.57 1.26 -8.60
N TRP A 286 3.84 2.35 -8.78
CA TRP A 286 2.65 2.42 -9.64
C TRP A 286 2.96 2.98 -11.03
N GLY A 287 4.23 3.03 -11.42
CA GLY A 287 4.66 3.32 -12.78
C GLY A 287 4.82 4.79 -13.13
N PHE A 288 4.92 5.65 -12.13
CA PHE A 288 5.43 6.99 -12.34
C PHE A 288 6.95 6.93 -12.51
N VAL A 289 7.46 7.67 -13.47
CA VAL A 289 8.89 7.79 -13.75
C VAL A 289 9.31 9.25 -13.60
N LEU A 290 10.54 9.47 -13.14
CA LEU A 290 11.11 10.81 -13.07
C LEU A 290 11.22 11.37 -14.48
N TRP A 291 10.50 12.46 -14.74
CA TRP A 291 10.49 13.17 -16.01
C TRP A 291 11.51 14.31 -16.03
N GLY A 292 11.59 15.06 -14.93
CA GLY A 292 12.41 16.26 -14.85
C GLY A 292 12.17 17.04 -13.57
N ASN A 293 12.36 18.36 -13.63
CA ASN A 293 12.24 19.24 -12.47
C ASN A 293 11.37 20.45 -12.77
N LYS A 294 10.71 20.94 -11.72
CA LYS A 294 10.01 22.22 -11.68
C LYS A 294 10.61 23.04 -10.55
N ASN A 295 11.52 23.94 -10.88
CA ASN A 295 12.40 24.59 -9.90
C ASN A 295 13.16 23.54 -9.05
N GLU A 296 12.87 23.46 -7.75
CA GLU A 296 13.43 22.49 -6.80
C GLU A 296 12.57 21.22 -6.64
N GLU A 297 11.40 21.14 -7.26
CA GLU A 297 10.51 19.98 -7.19
C GLU A 297 10.87 18.96 -8.27
N LEU A 298 10.84 17.68 -7.91
CA LEU A 298 10.90 16.59 -8.87
C LEU A 298 9.54 16.46 -9.56
N VAL A 299 9.56 16.18 -10.87
CA VAL A 299 8.36 15.97 -11.67
C VAL A 299 8.31 14.51 -12.09
N TYR A 300 7.29 13.81 -11.60
CA TYR A 300 7.03 12.40 -11.89
C TYR A 300 5.83 12.28 -12.82
N VAL A 301 5.97 11.46 -13.86
CA VAL A 301 4.96 11.28 -14.91
C VAL A 301 4.62 9.81 -15.07
N ARG A 302 3.34 9.53 -15.28
CA ARG A 302 2.83 8.21 -15.64
C ARG A 302 2.03 8.29 -16.93
N ASP A 303 2.43 7.50 -17.92
CA ASP A 303 1.63 7.24 -19.12
C ASP A 303 0.32 6.55 -18.71
N PHE A 304 -0.82 7.12 -19.12
CA PHE A 304 -2.15 6.60 -18.81
C PHE A 304 -2.91 6.18 -20.07
N SER A 305 -2.19 5.94 -21.16
CA SER A 305 -2.76 5.33 -22.37
C SER A 305 -3.30 3.92 -22.11
N ARG A 306 -4.36 3.55 -22.83
CA ARG A 306 -5.07 2.27 -22.71
C ARG A 306 -4.20 1.11 -23.20
N LYS A 307 -3.36 0.58 -22.32
CA LYS A 307 -2.42 -0.52 -22.58
C LYS A 307 -2.57 -1.59 -21.52
N PHE A 308 -2.20 -2.82 -21.83
CA PHE A 308 -2.14 -3.92 -20.87
C PHE A 308 -0.79 -4.61 -21.00
N ASP A 309 -0.05 -4.68 -19.89
CA ASP A 309 1.19 -5.43 -19.81
C ASP A 309 1.06 -6.52 -18.74
N LYS A 310 0.93 -7.76 -19.20
CA LYS A 310 0.84 -8.96 -18.35
C LYS A 310 2.05 -9.14 -17.43
N ASN A 311 3.22 -8.68 -17.84
CA ASN A 311 4.44 -8.79 -17.04
C ASN A 311 4.54 -7.66 -16.00
N ASN A 312 3.90 -6.52 -16.25
CA ASN A 312 3.97 -5.33 -15.41
C ASN A 312 2.57 -4.71 -15.18
N LEU A 313 1.69 -5.46 -14.54
CA LEU A 313 0.29 -5.09 -14.35
C LEU A 313 0.10 -3.75 -13.61
N LYS A 314 0.98 -3.42 -12.65
CA LYS A 314 0.92 -2.14 -11.92
C LYS A 314 1.19 -0.94 -12.82
N LEU A 315 2.08 -1.07 -13.80
CA LEU A 315 2.42 0.01 -14.74
C LEU A 315 1.25 0.34 -15.66
N THR A 316 0.39 -0.64 -15.95
CA THR A 316 -0.78 -0.50 -16.83
C THR A 316 -2.12 -0.48 -16.10
N TYR A 317 -2.12 -0.50 -14.76
CA TYR A 317 -3.35 -0.40 -13.96
C TYR A 317 -4.09 0.93 -14.23
N PRO A 318 -5.42 0.96 -14.34
CA PRO A 318 -6.40 -0.10 -14.08
C PRO A 318 -6.82 -0.90 -15.31
N PHE A 319 -6.09 -0.83 -16.42
CA PHE A 319 -6.54 -1.43 -17.68
C PHE A 319 -6.46 -2.96 -17.64
N ILE A 320 -7.50 -3.63 -18.14
CA ILE A 320 -7.56 -5.09 -18.32
C ILE A 320 -7.91 -5.45 -19.77
N SER A 321 -7.45 -6.59 -20.27
CA SER A 321 -7.74 -7.02 -21.65
C SER A 321 -8.85 -8.07 -21.71
N LYS A 322 -9.79 -7.92 -22.66
CA LYS A 322 -10.82 -8.94 -22.95
C LYS A 322 -10.24 -10.20 -23.62
N SER A 323 -8.99 -10.14 -24.08
CA SER A 323 -8.30 -11.29 -24.68
C SER A 323 -7.80 -12.31 -23.65
N GLN A 324 -7.68 -11.90 -22.38
CA GLN A 324 -7.23 -12.78 -21.31
C GLN A 324 -8.36 -13.69 -20.83
N ASP A 325 -8.01 -14.91 -20.42
CA ASP A 325 -8.97 -15.83 -19.82
C ASP A 325 -9.63 -15.17 -18.60
N CYS A 326 -10.92 -15.46 -18.42
CA CYS A 326 -11.71 -14.92 -17.33
C CYS A 326 -12.29 -16.05 -16.48
N PHE A 327 -12.27 -15.87 -15.16
CA PHE A 327 -12.80 -16.82 -14.20
C PHE A 327 -13.82 -16.17 -13.27
N ILE A 328 -14.93 -16.84 -13.03
CA ILE A 328 -15.81 -16.52 -11.90
C ILE A 328 -15.31 -17.26 -10.66
N VAL A 329 -15.10 -16.53 -9.57
CA VAL A 329 -14.49 -17.01 -8.34
C VAL A 329 -15.46 -16.83 -7.17
N PRO A 330 -15.86 -17.90 -6.46
CA PRO A 330 -16.78 -17.79 -5.34
C PRO A 330 -16.10 -17.16 -4.13
N ILE A 331 -16.84 -16.36 -3.38
CA ILE A 331 -16.41 -15.81 -2.09
C ILE A 331 -17.60 -15.84 -1.12
N TYR A 332 -17.35 -16.17 0.15
CA TYR A 332 -18.41 -16.17 1.17
C TYR A 332 -18.76 -14.73 1.57
N PRO A 333 -20.04 -14.44 1.88
CA PRO A 333 -20.48 -13.12 2.35
C PRO A 333 -19.60 -12.54 3.44
N ASP A 334 -19.28 -13.34 4.46
CA ASP A 334 -18.47 -12.93 5.62
C ASP A 334 -17.07 -12.40 5.25
N TYR A 335 -16.56 -12.75 4.07
CA TYR A 335 -15.24 -12.29 3.59
C TYR A 335 -15.34 -11.32 2.41
N HIS A 336 -16.51 -11.22 1.78
CA HIS A 336 -16.69 -10.47 0.54
C HIS A 336 -16.44 -8.98 0.76
N THR A 337 -17.19 -8.38 1.68
CA THR A 337 -17.15 -6.94 1.96
C THR A 337 -15.82 -6.53 2.60
N GLU A 338 -15.21 -7.41 3.39
CA GLU A 338 -13.88 -7.20 3.96
C GLU A 338 -12.77 -7.19 2.90
N LEU A 339 -12.82 -8.11 1.93
CA LEU A 339 -11.85 -8.15 0.84
C LEU A 339 -12.08 -7.01 -0.16
N LEU A 340 -13.35 -6.69 -0.43
CA LEU A 340 -13.80 -5.85 -1.54
C LEU A 340 -14.74 -4.75 -1.02
N PRO A 341 -14.24 -3.79 -0.21
CA PRO A 341 -15.08 -2.82 0.50
C PRO A 341 -15.84 -1.86 -0.43
N ASP A 342 -15.33 -1.57 -1.62
CA ASP A 342 -16.08 -0.77 -2.62
C ASP A 342 -17.25 -1.56 -3.24
N SER A 343 -17.43 -2.81 -2.82
CA SER A 343 -18.46 -3.72 -3.31
C SER A 343 -19.59 -3.98 -2.33
N ILE A 344 -19.67 -3.21 -1.24
CA ILE A 344 -20.76 -3.23 -0.25
C ILE A 344 -22.11 -3.30 -0.98
N LEU A 345 -22.97 -4.20 -0.52
CA LEU A 345 -24.31 -4.43 -1.05
C LEU A 345 -25.30 -3.46 -0.41
N ASN A 346 -26.37 -3.11 -1.12
CA ASN A 346 -27.43 -2.23 -0.60
C ASN A 346 -28.14 -2.80 0.65
N THR A 347 -28.00 -4.10 0.90
CA THR A 347 -28.54 -4.80 2.08
C THR A 347 -27.63 -4.71 3.30
N GLU A 348 -26.43 -4.16 3.14
CA GLU A 348 -25.43 -3.99 4.19
C GLU A 348 -25.40 -2.52 4.64
N SER A 349 -25.19 -2.28 5.94
CA SER A 349 -25.11 -0.92 6.47
C SER A 349 -23.69 -0.39 6.34
N PRO A 350 -23.44 0.75 5.65
CA PRO A 350 -22.10 1.35 5.59
C PRO A 350 -21.52 1.70 6.97
N LYS A 351 -22.37 1.84 8.00
CA LYS A 351 -21.95 2.09 9.38
C LYS A 351 -21.33 0.87 10.05
N ASP A 352 -21.58 -0.33 9.54
CA ASP A 352 -20.99 -1.58 10.03
C ASP A 352 -19.58 -1.79 9.42
N PHE A 353 -19.22 -0.97 8.42
CA PHE A 353 -17.95 -1.02 7.69
C PHE A 353 -17.17 0.30 7.77
N ILE A 354 -17.02 0.83 9.00
CA ILE A 354 -16.02 1.88 9.27
C ILE A 354 -14.66 1.33 8.80
N GLU A 355 -13.85 2.15 8.09
CA GLU A 355 -12.49 1.83 7.59
C GLU A 355 -11.51 1.60 8.77
N ASP A 356 -11.74 0.54 9.53
CA ASP A 356 -10.96 0.18 10.71
C ASP A 356 -9.73 -0.67 10.32
N PHE A 357 -9.65 -1.18 9.08
CA PHE A 357 -8.62 -2.14 8.67
C PHE A 357 -7.86 -1.78 7.39
N PRO A 358 -6.51 -1.73 7.43
CA PRO A 358 -5.67 -1.38 6.29
C PRO A 358 -5.86 -2.24 5.04
N HIS A 359 -6.22 -3.53 5.15
CA HIS A 359 -6.40 -4.42 3.98
C HIS A 359 -7.53 -3.99 3.06
N ARG A 360 -8.55 -3.29 3.58
CA ARG A 360 -9.68 -2.77 2.81
C ARG A 360 -9.22 -1.75 1.76
N ASN A 361 -8.24 -0.92 2.13
CA ASN A 361 -7.79 0.24 1.35
C ASN A 361 -6.75 -0.07 0.26
N ALA A 362 -6.13 -1.25 0.29
CA ALA A 362 -5.16 -1.68 -0.71
C ALA A 362 -5.81 -2.01 -2.07
N ILE A 363 -5.13 -1.67 -3.16
CA ILE A 363 -5.43 -2.18 -4.52
C ILE A 363 -4.94 -3.63 -4.63
N ASN A 364 -3.76 -3.92 -4.04
CA ASN A 364 -3.21 -5.26 -3.98
C ASN A 364 -3.96 -6.09 -2.94
N LYS A 365 -4.57 -7.19 -3.38
CA LYS A 365 -5.39 -8.08 -2.54
C LYS A 365 -4.88 -9.51 -2.58
N VAL A 366 -5.13 -10.24 -1.50
CA VAL A 366 -4.81 -11.67 -1.37
C VAL A 366 -6.09 -12.48 -1.21
N TYR A 367 -6.27 -13.46 -2.09
CA TYR A 367 -7.32 -14.47 -2.02
C TYR A 367 -6.71 -15.85 -1.73
N VAL A 368 -7.12 -16.46 -0.62
CA VAL A 368 -6.65 -17.79 -0.21
C VAL A 368 -7.62 -18.84 -0.70
N SER A 369 -7.14 -19.89 -1.37
CA SER A 369 -8.00 -20.91 -1.95
C SER A 369 -7.48 -22.34 -1.79
N ARG A 370 -8.41 -23.28 -1.90
CA ARG A 370 -8.19 -24.74 -2.04
C ARG A 370 -8.92 -25.32 -3.23
N ALA A 371 -9.40 -24.46 -4.13
CA ALA A 371 -10.14 -24.89 -5.29
C ALA A 371 -9.34 -25.91 -6.09
N LEU A 372 -10.02 -26.94 -6.58
CA LEU A 372 -9.43 -27.83 -7.58
C LEU A 372 -9.18 -27.06 -8.88
N THR A 373 -8.39 -27.66 -9.76
CA THR A 373 -8.11 -27.11 -11.09
C THR A 373 -9.42 -26.98 -11.91
N PRO A 374 -9.45 -26.07 -12.89
CA PRO A 374 -8.37 -25.19 -13.34
C PRO A 374 -8.07 -24.04 -12.36
N HIS A 375 -6.84 -23.55 -12.39
CA HIS A 375 -6.42 -22.34 -11.69
C HIS A 375 -6.15 -21.24 -12.70
N PRO A 376 -6.33 -19.96 -12.35
CA PRO A 376 -5.99 -18.86 -13.24
C PRO A 376 -4.47 -18.79 -13.45
N LYS A 377 -4.02 -17.88 -14.31
CA LYS A 377 -2.62 -17.53 -14.52
C LYS A 377 -2.46 -16.02 -14.34
N VAL A 378 -1.22 -15.56 -14.19
CA VAL A 378 -0.89 -14.13 -14.18
C VAL A 378 -1.49 -13.45 -15.42
N GLY A 379 -2.12 -12.29 -15.21
CA GLY A 379 -2.83 -11.50 -16.22
C GLY A 379 -4.26 -11.95 -16.51
N ASN A 380 -4.74 -13.09 -15.99
CA ASN A 380 -6.13 -13.48 -16.17
C ASN A 380 -7.10 -12.60 -15.36
N ASN A 381 -8.29 -12.41 -15.89
CA ASN A 381 -9.37 -11.68 -15.24
C ASN A 381 -10.06 -12.59 -14.22
N ILE A 382 -10.38 -12.06 -13.05
CA ILE A 382 -11.20 -12.75 -12.04
C ILE A 382 -12.40 -11.89 -11.68
N ILE A 383 -13.58 -12.50 -11.71
CA ILE A 383 -14.84 -11.89 -11.29
C ILE A 383 -15.27 -12.56 -9.99
N PHE A 384 -15.40 -11.78 -8.91
CA PHE A 384 -15.87 -12.29 -7.63
C PHE A 384 -17.39 -12.46 -7.64
N TYR A 385 -17.80 -13.66 -7.21
CA TYR A 385 -19.17 -14.10 -7.07
C TYR A 385 -19.45 -14.39 -5.60
N MET A 386 -20.22 -13.53 -4.94
CA MET A 386 -20.63 -13.75 -3.56
C MET A 386 -21.62 -14.90 -3.49
N THR A 387 -21.36 -15.89 -2.64
CA THR A 387 -22.28 -17.01 -2.41
C THR A 387 -23.45 -16.57 -1.52
N GLY A 388 -24.63 -17.18 -1.67
CA GLY A 388 -25.84 -16.72 -0.97
C GLY A 388 -27.15 -17.36 -1.44
N GLY A 389 -27.13 -18.02 -2.60
CA GLY A 389 -28.29 -18.74 -3.16
C GLY A 389 -28.93 -18.00 -4.32
N TYR A 390 -30.02 -18.55 -4.87
CA TYR A 390 -30.57 -18.17 -6.19
C TYR A 390 -30.84 -16.66 -6.39
N TYR A 391 -31.28 -15.96 -5.34
CA TYR A 391 -31.56 -14.51 -5.42
C TYR A 391 -30.54 -13.63 -4.69
N LYS A 392 -29.71 -14.20 -3.83
CA LYS A 392 -28.76 -13.45 -2.99
C LYS A 392 -27.33 -13.50 -3.50
N SER A 393 -26.98 -14.56 -4.23
CA SER A 393 -25.67 -14.65 -4.85
C SER A 393 -25.55 -13.63 -5.97
N VAL A 394 -24.43 -12.92 -6.02
CA VAL A 394 -24.20 -11.84 -6.98
C VAL A 394 -22.76 -11.80 -7.47
N VAL A 395 -22.53 -11.40 -8.72
CA VAL A 395 -21.20 -10.93 -9.14
C VAL A 395 -21.04 -9.46 -8.77
N SER A 396 -19.89 -9.12 -8.21
CA SER A 396 -19.69 -7.80 -7.61
C SER A 396 -18.51 -7.04 -8.19
N THR A 397 -17.43 -7.74 -8.54
CA THR A 397 -16.12 -7.11 -8.62
C THR A 397 -15.27 -7.83 -9.63
N ILE A 398 -14.46 -7.07 -10.36
CA ILE A 398 -13.43 -7.59 -11.25
C ILE A 398 -12.04 -7.19 -10.76
N GLY A 399 -11.10 -8.12 -10.91
CA GLY A 399 -9.68 -7.91 -10.67
C GLY A 399 -8.83 -8.67 -11.68
N VAL A 400 -7.53 -8.45 -11.61
CA VAL A 400 -6.56 -9.13 -12.48
C VAL A 400 -5.53 -9.88 -11.65
N VAL A 401 -5.26 -11.13 -12.02
CA VAL A 401 -4.33 -11.99 -11.26
C VAL A 401 -2.90 -11.49 -11.45
N GLN A 402 -2.24 -11.19 -10.35
CA GLN A 402 -0.87 -10.70 -10.34
C GLN A 402 0.14 -11.81 -10.06
N GLU A 403 -0.20 -12.74 -9.16
CA GLU A 403 0.68 -13.84 -8.79
C GLU A 403 -0.14 -15.00 -8.22
N ILE A 404 0.38 -16.21 -8.37
CA ILE A 404 -0.16 -17.38 -7.70
C ILE A 404 0.99 -18.13 -7.04
N LYS A 405 0.87 -18.37 -5.74
CA LYS A 405 1.86 -19.07 -4.94
C LYS A 405 1.29 -20.38 -4.40
N TYR A 406 1.99 -21.45 -4.75
CA TYR A 406 1.77 -22.81 -4.29
C TYR A 406 2.87 -23.24 -3.31
N ASP A 407 2.70 -24.43 -2.75
CA ASP A 407 3.76 -25.21 -2.10
C ASP A 407 4.55 -24.44 -1.04
N PHE A 408 3.83 -23.78 -0.13
CA PHE A 408 4.44 -23.22 1.07
C PHE A 408 5.12 -24.33 1.88
N SER A 409 6.38 -24.11 2.23
CA SER A 409 7.22 -25.08 2.97
C SER A 409 6.66 -25.37 4.36
N ASN A 410 6.06 -24.37 5.02
CA ASN A 410 5.50 -24.49 6.35
C ASN A 410 4.41 -23.43 6.62
N GLU A 411 3.74 -23.59 7.77
CA GLU A 411 2.69 -22.67 8.25
C GLU A 411 3.18 -21.22 8.35
N THR A 412 4.42 -21.02 8.79
CA THR A 412 5.02 -19.70 8.98
C THR A 412 5.20 -18.97 7.66
N GLU A 413 5.72 -19.64 6.62
CA GLU A 413 5.85 -19.06 5.27
C GLU A 413 4.48 -18.64 4.71
N PHE A 414 3.47 -19.50 4.83
CA PHE A 414 2.10 -19.20 4.38
C PHE A 414 1.52 -17.97 5.07
N ILE A 415 1.65 -17.88 6.39
CA ILE A 415 1.16 -16.76 7.19
C ILE A 415 1.90 -15.48 6.81
N LEU A 416 3.24 -15.52 6.75
CA LEU A 416 4.06 -14.36 6.37
C LEU A 416 3.70 -13.84 4.99
N TYR A 417 3.46 -14.73 4.03
CA TYR A 417 3.05 -14.37 2.68
C TYR A 417 1.67 -13.70 2.65
N CYS A 418 0.72 -14.16 3.47
CA CYS A 418 -0.64 -13.64 3.51
C CYS A 418 -0.78 -12.34 4.33
N ARG A 419 -0.02 -12.19 5.44
CA ARG A 419 -0.14 -11.10 6.41
C ARG A 419 -0.13 -9.68 5.80
N LYS A 420 0.61 -9.47 4.70
CA LYS A 420 0.76 -8.14 4.07
C LYS A 420 -0.48 -7.67 3.29
N SER A 421 -1.42 -8.54 2.91
CA SER A 421 -2.55 -8.14 2.05
C SER A 421 -3.81 -9.01 2.22
N SER A 422 -3.82 -9.93 3.20
CA SER A 422 -4.96 -10.79 3.48
C SER A 422 -5.96 -10.11 4.41
N VAL A 423 -7.22 -10.51 4.26
CA VAL A 423 -8.35 -10.14 5.11
C VAL A 423 -8.38 -10.95 6.40
N PHE A 424 -7.75 -12.13 6.39
CA PHE A 424 -7.80 -13.05 7.50
C PHE A 424 -6.84 -12.60 8.61
N PRO A 425 -7.31 -12.47 9.86
CA PRO A 425 -6.43 -12.45 11.02
C PRO A 425 -5.54 -13.69 11.03
N GLU A 426 -4.39 -13.58 11.69
CA GLU A 426 -3.42 -14.66 11.72
C GLU A 426 -3.99 -15.99 12.23
N ASP A 427 -4.78 -15.96 13.30
CA ASP A 427 -5.40 -17.17 13.85
C ASP A 427 -6.32 -17.85 12.84
N GLN A 428 -7.01 -17.07 12.00
CA GLN A 428 -7.82 -17.62 10.91
C GLN A 428 -6.93 -18.19 9.80
N LEU A 429 -5.80 -17.55 9.45
CA LEU A 429 -4.83 -18.12 8.51
C LEU A 429 -4.25 -19.45 9.04
N ARG A 430 -3.94 -19.54 10.33
CA ARG A 430 -3.52 -20.78 11.00
C ARG A 430 -4.60 -21.85 10.94
N ALA A 431 -5.84 -21.49 11.25
CA ALA A 431 -6.98 -22.39 11.17
C ALA A 431 -7.20 -22.90 9.74
N ILE A 432 -7.15 -22.00 8.75
CA ILE A 432 -7.16 -22.33 7.33
C ILE A 432 -6.06 -23.34 7.06
N TRP A 433 -4.78 -23.06 7.35
CA TRP A 433 -3.66 -23.97 7.07
C TRP A 433 -3.84 -25.38 7.66
N LYS A 434 -4.38 -25.47 8.87
CA LYS A 434 -4.57 -26.73 9.63
C LYS A 434 -5.84 -27.49 9.24
N TYR A 435 -6.82 -26.84 8.61
CA TYR A 435 -8.14 -27.39 8.31
C TYR A 435 -8.11 -28.69 7.49
N SER A 436 -7.14 -28.84 6.57
CA SER A 436 -7.07 -30.01 5.68
C SER A 436 -5.63 -30.43 5.41
N LYS A 437 -5.45 -31.71 5.04
CA LYS A 437 -4.18 -32.24 4.51
C LYS A 437 -3.79 -31.54 3.21
N THR A 438 -4.76 -31.22 2.36
CA THR A 438 -4.53 -30.44 1.14
C THR A 438 -4.22 -28.99 1.51
N LYS A 439 -2.99 -28.57 1.22
CA LYS A 439 -2.50 -27.23 1.55
C LYS A 439 -3.15 -26.17 0.65
N PRO A 440 -3.43 -24.98 1.20
CA PRO A 440 -4.01 -23.89 0.42
C PRO A 440 -2.95 -23.30 -0.50
N PHE A 441 -3.41 -22.67 -1.57
CA PHE A 441 -2.60 -21.77 -2.40
C PHE A 441 -3.15 -20.35 -2.29
N VAL A 442 -2.34 -19.39 -2.70
CA VAL A 442 -2.67 -17.97 -2.61
C VAL A 442 -2.65 -17.34 -3.99
N VAL A 443 -3.70 -16.57 -4.29
CA VAL A 443 -3.80 -15.72 -5.48
C VAL A 443 -3.67 -14.26 -5.04
N ARG A 444 -2.61 -13.59 -5.49
CA ARG A 444 -2.52 -12.12 -5.43
C ARG A 444 -3.19 -11.53 -6.66
N PHE A 445 -3.98 -10.50 -6.47
CA PHE A 445 -4.66 -9.81 -7.56
C PHE A 445 -4.72 -8.30 -7.33
N LEU A 446 -4.82 -7.55 -8.43
CA LEU A 446 -5.16 -6.13 -8.38
C LEU A 446 -6.68 -6.00 -8.43
N PHE A 447 -7.25 -5.31 -7.45
CA PHE A 447 -8.66 -4.94 -7.46
C PHE A 447 -8.87 -3.79 -8.45
N VAL A 448 -9.64 -4.04 -9.52
CA VAL A 448 -9.80 -3.10 -10.64
C VAL A 448 -11.08 -2.30 -10.51
N TYR A 449 -12.23 -2.98 -10.47
CA TYR A 449 -13.51 -2.28 -10.57
C TYR A 449 -14.64 -3.01 -9.83
N SER A 450 -15.48 -2.24 -9.16
CA SER A 450 -16.72 -2.73 -8.52
C SER A 450 -17.90 -2.41 -9.42
N PHE A 451 -18.66 -3.43 -9.79
CA PHE A 451 -19.79 -3.33 -10.72
C PHE A 451 -20.95 -2.48 -10.17
N PRO A 452 -21.38 -1.39 -10.83
CA PRO A 452 -22.40 -0.50 -10.26
C PRO A 452 -23.75 -1.22 -10.08
N HIS A 453 -24.08 -2.15 -10.96
CA HIS A 453 -25.24 -3.03 -10.82
C HIS A 453 -24.79 -4.46 -10.52
N ARG A 454 -25.33 -5.05 -9.43
CA ARG A 454 -25.03 -6.41 -8.99
C ARG A 454 -26.04 -7.37 -9.61
N ILE A 455 -25.61 -8.18 -10.57
CA ILE A 455 -26.47 -9.20 -11.17
C ILE A 455 -26.45 -10.47 -10.32
N ASN A 456 -27.62 -11.06 -10.09
CA ASN A 456 -27.76 -12.20 -9.20
C ASN A 456 -27.68 -13.56 -9.92
N MET A 457 -27.66 -14.68 -9.19
CA MET A 457 -27.60 -16.03 -9.79
C MET A 457 -28.74 -16.28 -10.79
N LYS A 458 -29.98 -15.87 -10.46
CA LYS A 458 -31.10 -15.97 -11.41
C LYS A 458 -30.77 -15.30 -12.74
N GLU A 459 -30.32 -14.05 -12.69
CA GLU A 459 -29.97 -13.29 -13.89
C GLU A 459 -28.79 -13.91 -14.64
N LEU A 460 -27.77 -14.41 -13.94
CA LEU A 460 -26.67 -15.13 -14.56
C LEU A 460 -27.14 -16.40 -15.31
N ILE A 461 -28.16 -17.08 -14.80
CA ILE A 461 -28.78 -18.23 -15.48
C ILE A 461 -29.62 -17.78 -16.67
N ASP A 462 -30.45 -16.76 -16.51
CA ASP A 462 -31.28 -16.19 -17.57
C ASP A 462 -30.41 -15.67 -18.74
N LEU A 463 -29.22 -15.16 -18.43
CA LEU A 463 -28.21 -14.68 -19.38
C LEU A 463 -27.29 -15.78 -19.92
N GLN A 464 -27.52 -17.04 -19.57
CA GLN A 464 -26.72 -18.21 -20.00
C GLN A 464 -25.22 -18.12 -19.64
N VAL A 465 -24.89 -17.32 -18.63
CA VAL A 465 -23.55 -17.32 -18.01
C VAL A 465 -23.38 -18.57 -17.13
N LEU A 466 -24.46 -18.97 -16.45
CA LEU A 466 -24.55 -20.23 -15.71
C LEU A 466 -25.59 -21.14 -16.35
N SER A 467 -25.30 -22.44 -16.41
CA SER A 467 -26.22 -23.43 -16.99
C SER A 467 -27.41 -23.77 -16.07
N GLY A 468 -27.35 -23.34 -14.80
CA GLY A 468 -28.37 -23.58 -13.78
C GLY A 468 -27.80 -23.47 -12.37
N ILE A 469 -28.62 -23.76 -11.35
CA ILE A 469 -28.23 -23.65 -9.93
C ILE A 469 -27.03 -24.57 -9.59
N ASN A 470 -26.98 -25.75 -10.21
CA ASN A 470 -25.91 -26.73 -10.00
C ASN A 470 -24.58 -26.31 -10.65
N ASP A 471 -24.60 -25.30 -11.52
CA ASP A 471 -23.42 -24.78 -12.22
C ASP A 471 -22.75 -23.61 -11.46
N ALA A 472 -23.20 -23.34 -10.23
CA ALA A 472 -22.61 -22.33 -9.37
C ALA A 472 -21.10 -22.58 -9.16
N PRO A 473 -20.24 -21.54 -9.21
CA PRO A 473 -18.80 -21.68 -9.04
C PRO A 473 -18.43 -22.34 -7.72
N ARG A 474 -17.69 -23.46 -7.77
CA ARG A 474 -17.10 -24.16 -6.60
C ARG A 474 -15.59 -23.94 -6.47
N GLY A 475 -15.02 -23.18 -7.39
CA GLY A 475 -13.61 -22.90 -7.57
C GLY A 475 -13.46 -21.83 -8.64
N PHE A 476 -12.36 -21.84 -9.39
CA PHE A 476 -12.18 -20.91 -10.50
C PHE A 476 -12.93 -21.45 -11.73
N LYS A 477 -14.15 -20.97 -11.96
CA LYS A 477 -14.97 -21.40 -13.10
C LYS A 477 -14.60 -20.56 -14.33
N PRO A 478 -14.01 -21.15 -15.39
CA PRO A 478 -13.71 -20.40 -16.61
C PRO A 478 -15.01 -19.96 -17.29
N ILE A 479 -14.99 -18.76 -17.86
CA ILE A 479 -16.04 -18.24 -18.73
C ILE A 479 -15.45 -17.79 -20.06
N ASN A 480 -16.24 -17.87 -21.13
CA ASN A 480 -15.80 -17.44 -22.45
C ASN A 480 -15.96 -15.91 -22.64
N LYS A 481 -15.43 -15.38 -23.74
CA LYS A 481 -15.47 -13.94 -24.05
C LYS A 481 -16.91 -13.40 -24.19
N GLU A 482 -17.83 -14.20 -24.72
CA GLU A 482 -19.24 -13.81 -24.86
C GLU A 482 -19.91 -13.65 -23.49
N GLN A 483 -19.75 -14.63 -22.61
CA GLN A 483 -20.24 -14.60 -21.24
C GLN A 483 -19.64 -13.41 -20.47
N PHE A 484 -18.36 -13.13 -20.66
CA PHE A 484 -17.71 -11.97 -20.05
C PHE A 484 -18.35 -10.65 -20.52
N ASN A 485 -18.55 -10.47 -21.82
CA ASN A 485 -19.22 -9.28 -22.38
C ASN A 485 -20.67 -9.15 -21.89
N VAL A 486 -21.40 -10.27 -21.78
CA VAL A 486 -22.76 -10.30 -21.26
C VAL A 486 -22.80 -9.82 -19.79
N ILE A 487 -21.85 -10.27 -18.96
CA ILE A 487 -21.73 -9.80 -17.57
C ILE A 487 -21.52 -8.28 -17.56
N LEU A 488 -20.52 -7.77 -18.29
CA LEU A 488 -20.18 -6.33 -18.30
C LEU A 488 -21.37 -5.44 -18.69
N LYS A 489 -22.11 -5.86 -19.71
CA LYS A 489 -23.31 -5.15 -20.17
C LYS A 489 -24.42 -5.19 -19.12
N ALA A 490 -24.68 -6.37 -18.54
CA ALA A 490 -25.74 -6.55 -17.55
C ALA A 490 -25.43 -5.80 -16.24
N THR A 491 -24.17 -5.71 -15.84
CA THR A 491 -23.73 -4.94 -14.68
C THR A 491 -23.68 -3.43 -14.90
N LYS A 492 -24.00 -2.95 -16.11
CA LYS A 492 -23.96 -1.53 -16.51
C LYS A 492 -22.60 -0.89 -16.23
N SER A 493 -21.53 -1.64 -16.47
CA SER A 493 -20.17 -1.19 -16.18
C SER A 493 -19.72 -0.09 -17.13
N ASP A 494 -18.90 0.82 -16.62
CA ASP A 494 -18.08 1.68 -17.49
C ASP A 494 -16.98 0.82 -18.12
N GLU A 495 -16.96 0.69 -19.45
CA GLU A 495 -15.96 -0.13 -20.15
C GLU A 495 -14.62 0.63 -20.39
N SER A 496 -14.46 1.86 -19.87
CA SER A 496 -13.25 2.69 -20.06
C SER A 496 -11.94 2.03 -19.61
N PHE A 497 -12.00 1.16 -18.61
CA PHE A 497 -10.86 0.40 -18.09
C PHE A 497 -10.59 -0.90 -18.86
N ILE A 498 -11.39 -1.22 -19.88
CA ILE A 498 -11.27 -2.47 -20.62
C ILE A 498 -10.67 -2.20 -22.00
N ILE A 499 -9.69 -3.00 -22.38
CA ILE A 499 -9.07 -2.96 -23.71
C ILE A 499 -9.41 -4.23 -24.50
N ASP A 500 -9.41 -4.09 -25.84
CA ASP A 500 -9.70 -5.10 -26.87
C ASP A 500 -11.17 -5.50 -27.07
#